data_AF-A0A699ZKK4-F1
#
_entry.id   AF-A0A699ZKK4-F1
#
_cell.length_a   1.000
_cell.length_b   1.000
_cell.length_c   1.000
_cell.angle_alpha   90.00
_cell.angle_beta   90.00
_cell.angle_gamma   90.00
#
_symmetry.space_group_name_H-M   'P 1'
#
loop_
_entity.id
_entity.type
_entity.pdbx_description
1 polymer ?
#
loop_
_entity_poly.entity_id
_entity_poly.type
_entity_poly.pdbx_seq_one_letter_code
_entity_poly.pdbx_strand_id
1 'polypeptide(L)'
;MWHQVGQALLLLAWGGLPYFIWGFVIRILVTMHMTWLVNSAVHIWGNQPYASGDNSRNNPLVALLVFGDGWHNNHHAFEYSAAHGLEWWQVDFSYYLICCLERVGLAWDVRRPSLAAMAAKRRPAV
;
A
#
# COMPACT_ATOMS: atom_id res chain seq x y z
N MET A 1 7.55 -8.20 17.77
CA MET A 1 6.37 -8.77 18.46
C MET A 1 6.14 -8.16 19.85
N TRP A 2 7.19 -7.96 20.68
CA TRP A 2 7.08 -7.39 22.03
C TRP A 2 6.39 -6.02 22.12
N HIS A 3 6.52 -5.16 21.11
CA HIS A 3 5.82 -3.86 21.08
C HIS A 3 4.30 -4.01 21.03
N GLN A 4 3.75 -5.07 20.41
CA GLN A 4 2.31 -5.32 20.39
C GLN A 4 1.82 -5.76 21.78
N VAL A 5 2.57 -6.64 22.45
CA VAL A 5 2.28 -7.05 23.83
C VAL A 5 2.35 -5.85 24.78
N GLY A 6 3.41 -5.04 24.66
CA GLY A 6 3.56 -3.81 25.43
C GLY A 6 2.40 -2.83 25.21
N GLN A 7 2.01 -2.59 23.95
CA GLN A 7 0.87 -1.73 23.63
C GLN A 7 -0.44 -2.27 24.23
N ALA A 8 -0.70 -3.57 24.14
CA ALA A 8 -1.89 -4.19 24.72
C ALA A 8 -1.96 -3.98 26.24
N LEU A 9 -0.85 -4.25 26.94
CA LEU A 9 -0.76 -4.06 28.39
C LEU A 9 -0.90 -2.59 28.79
N LEU A 10 -0.29 -1.67 28.05
CA LEU A 10 -0.40 -0.23 28.30
C LEU A 10 -1.84 0.27 28.13
N LEU A 11 -2.53 -0.13 27.06
CA LEU A 11 -3.92 0.25 26.82
C LEU A 11 -4.85 -0.31 27.90
N LEU A 12 -4.61 -1.55 28.33
CA LEU A 12 -5.37 -2.17 29.42
C LEU A 12 -5.12 -1.45 30.75
N ALA A 13 -3.86 -1.12 31.06
CA ALA A 13 -3.49 -0.43 32.30
C ALA A 13 -4.02 1.01 32.35
N TRP A 14 -4.02 1.72 31.22
CA TRP A 14 -4.41 3.14 31.15
C TRP A 14 -5.93 3.35 31.09
N GLY A 15 -6.64 2.55 30.29
CA GLY A 15 -8.06 2.76 30.02
C GLY A 15 -8.92 1.51 30.09
N GLY A 16 -8.38 0.42 30.65
CA GLY A 16 -9.12 -0.82 30.85
C GLY A 16 -9.51 -1.53 29.56
N LEU A 17 -10.54 -2.38 29.66
CA LEU A 17 -11.04 -3.18 28.55
C LEU A 17 -11.47 -2.36 27.33
N PRO A 18 -12.14 -1.19 27.44
CA PRO A 18 -12.52 -0.43 26.25
C PRO A 18 -11.31 0.00 25.40
N TYR A 19 -10.23 0.46 26.03
CA TYR A 19 -9.02 0.88 25.33
C TYR A 19 -8.29 -0.30 24.72
N PHE A 20 -8.23 -1.42 25.43
CA PHE A 20 -7.68 -2.66 24.88
C PHE A 20 -8.49 -3.17 23.67
N ILE A 21 -9.82 -3.24 23.77
CA ILE A 21 -10.66 -3.75 22.68
C ILE A 21 -10.52 -2.86 21.44
N TRP A 22 -10.71 -1.54 21.57
CA TRP A 22 -10.70 -0.66 20.41
C TRP A 22 -9.28 -0.36 19.90
N GLY A 23 -8.36 -0.02 20.80
CA GLY A 23 -7.00 0.40 20.45
C GLY A 23 -6.07 -0.75 20.08
N PHE A 24 -6.39 -1.99 20.46
CA PHE A 24 -5.60 -3.17 20.14
C PHE A 24 -6.36 -4.18 19.28
N VAL A 25 -7.46 -4.77 19.79
CA VAL A 25 -8.13 -5.89 19.11
C VAL A 25 -8.75 -5.46 17.78
N ILE A 26 -9.67 -4.48 17.81
CA ILE A 26 -10.34 -3.99 16.60
C ILE A 26 -9.32 -3.38 15.64
N ARG A 27 -8.35 -2.61 16.15
CA ARG A 27 -7.26 -2.07 15.34
C ARG A 27 -6.52 -3.17 14.57
N ILE A 28 -6.09 -4.25 15.23
CA ILE A 28 -5.42 -5.38 14.57
C ILE A 28 -6.33 -6.01 13.52
N LEU A 29 -7.58 -6.30 13.88
CA LEU A 29 -8.52 -6.94 12.97
C LEU A 29 -8.70 -6.09 11.70
N VAL A 30 -8.94 -4.79 11.85
CA VAL A 30 -9.11 -3.87 10.72
C VAL A 30 -7.83 -3.79 9.89
N THR A 31 -6.65 -3.63 10.51
CA THR A 31 -5.38 -3.61 9.79
C THR A 31 -5.17 -4.89 8.98
N MET A 32 -5.43 -6.07 9.56
CA MET A 32 -5.26 -7.34 8.86
C MET A 32 -6.22 -7.47 7.67
N HIS A 33 -7.48 -7.09 7.83
CA HIS A 33 -8.44 -7.10 6.72
C HIS A 33 -8.02 -6.14 5.60
N MET A 34 -7.54 -4.95 5.94
CA MET A 34 -7.01 -3.99 4.97
C MET A 34 -5.84 -4.61 4.18
N THR A 35 -4.86 -5.23 4.85
CA THR A 35 -3.76 -5.92 4.19
C THR A 35 -4.26 -7.08 3.29
N TRP A 36 -5.21 -7.89 3.76
CA TRP A 36 -5.73 -9.02 2.98
C TRP A 36 -6.60 -8.60 1.80
N LEU A 37 -7.20 -7.41 1.80
CA LEU A 37 -7.88 -6.85 0.63
C LEU A 37 -6.92 -6.68 -0.56
N VAL A 38 -5.63 -6.44 -0.31
CA VAL A 38 -4.61 -6.36 -1.37
C VAL A 38 -4.38 -7.73 -2.03
N ASN A 39 -4.50 -8.83 -1.28
CA ASN A 39 -4.37 -10.16 -1.89
C ASN A 39 -5.65 -10.63 -2.61
N SER A 40 -6.79 -9.97 -2.36
CA SER A 40 -8.11 -10.42 -2.81
C SER A 40 -8.80 -9.40 -3.72
N ALA A 41 -9.28 -8.31 -3.15
CA ALA A 41 -10.10 -7.32 -3.86
C ALA A 41 -9.41 -6.75 -5.10
N VAL A 42 -8.12 -6.44 -5.04
CA VAL A 42 -7.38 -5.86 -6.17
C VAL A 42 -6.92 -6.90 -7.19
N HIS A 43 -7.12 -8.20 -6.97
CA HIS A 43 -6.99 -9.21 -8.02
C HIS A 43 -8.33 -9.50 -8.73
N ILE A 44 -9.43 -8.92 -8.24
CA ILE A 44 -10.79 -9.13 -8.78
C ILE A 44 -11.33 -7.83 -9.40
N TRP A 45 -11.20 -6.70 -8.71
CA TRP A 45 -11.82 -5.43 -9.08
C TRP A 45 -10.81 -4.32 -9.31
N GLY A 46 -10.96 -3.60 -10.43
CA GLY A 46 -10.13 -2.47 -10.81
C GLY A 46 -9.72 -2.51 -12.28
N ASN A 47 -8.87 -1.55 -12.66
CA ASN A 47 -8.29 -1.49 -13.99
C ASN A 47 -6.89 -2.11 -14.02
N GLN A 48 -6.44 -2.55 -15.19
CA GLN A 48 -5.13 -3.20 -15.33
C GLN A 48 -4.35 -2.51 -16.48
N PRO A 49 -3.79 -1.32 -16.24
CA PRO A 49 -3.18 -0.48 -17.27
C PRO A 49 -1.82 -0.99 -17.78
N TYR A 50 -1.17 -1.90 -17.07
CA TYR A 50 0.14 -2.44 -17.42
C TYR A 50 0.10 -3.98 -17.52
N ALA A 51 0.93 -4.52 -18.40
CA ALA A 51 1.15 -5.96 -18.52
C ALA A 51 2.00 -6.45 -17.34
N SER A 52 1.39 -7.22 -16.44
CA SER A 52 2.01 -7.78 -15.23
C SER A 52 2.12 -9.31 -15.23
N GLY A 53 1.49 -10.00 -16.19
CA GLY A 53 1.50 -11.47 -16.26
C GLY A 53 0.55 -12.17 -15.28
N ASP A 54 -0.27 -11.42 -14.57
CA ASP A 54 -1.23 -11.92 -13.60
C ASP A 54 -2.56 -11.14 -13.63
N ASN A 55 -3.41 -11.36 -12.62
CA ASN A 55 -4.72 -10.70 -12.50
C ASN A 55 -4.70 -9.47 -11.58
N SER A 56 -3.53 -8.92 -11.23
CA SER A 56 -3.45 -7.71 -10.40
C SER A 56 -4.14 -6.53 -11.08
N ARG A 57 -4.82 -5.69 -10.29
CA ARG A 57 -5.57 -4.52 -10.74
C ARG A 57 -5.31 -3.33 -9.83
N ASN A 58 -5.45 -2.15 -10.38
CA ASN A 58 -5.46 -0.89 -9.65
C ASN A 58 -6.88 -0.58 -9.17
N ASN A 59 -7.02 -0.36 -7.87
CA ASN A 59 -8.27 0.00 -7.22
C ASN A 59 -8.08 1.23 -6.32
N PRO A 60 -8.66 2.40 -6.65
CA PRO A 60 -8.45 3.64 -5.91
C PRO A 60 -8.97 3.59 -4.47
N LEU A 61 -10.04 2.84 -4.19
CA LEU A 61 -10.59 2.72 -2.84
C LEU A 61 -9.66 1.90 -1.95
N VAL A 62 -9.14 0.78 -2.48
CA VAL A 62 -8.15 0.00 -1.76
C VAL A 62 -6.87 0.81 -1.60
N ALA A 63 -6.41 1.53 -2.63
CA ALA A 63 -5.22 2.37 -2.55
C ALA A 63 -5.31 3.42 -1.45
N LEU A 64 -6.47 4.05 -1.28
CA LEU A 64 -6.70 4.99 -0.18
C LEU A 64 -6.64 4.30 1.19
N LEU A 65 -7.24 3.12 1.33
CA LEU A 65 -7.26 2.37 2.59
C LEU A 65 -5.86 1.89 2.99
N VAL A 66 -5.10 1.31 2.07
CA VAL A 66 -3.77 0.74 2.33
C VAL A 66 -2.63 1.63 1.85
N PHE A 67 -2.85 2.95 1.89
CA PHE A 67 -1.81 3.96 1.70
C PHE A 67 -1.01 3.90 0.38
N GLY A 68 -1.58 3.34 -0.68
CA GLY A 68 -0.99 3.25 -2.01
C GLY A 68 -0.96 1.82 -2.59
N ASP A 69 -0.99 0.79 -1.75
CA ASP A 69 -0.82 -0.62 -2.19
C ASP A 69 -1.97 -1.15 -3.09
N GLY A 70 -3.09 -0.42 -3.16
CA GLY A 70 -4.17 -0.71 -4.09
C GLY A 70 -3.87 -0.37 -5.54
N TRP A 71 -2.77 0.34 -5.85
CA TRP A 71 -2.23 0.45 -7.22
C TRP A 71 -1.47 -0.84 -7.59
N HIS A 72 -2.13 -1.98 -7.42
CA HIS A 72 -1.49 -3.28 -7.35
C HIS A 72 -1.01 -3.75 -8.72
N ASN A 73 -1.71 -3.40 -9.81
CA ASN A 73 -1.21 -3.70 -11.14
C ASN A 73 0.07 -2.94 -11.47
N ASN A 74 0.18 -1.68 -11.01
CA ASN A 74 1.41 -0.92 -11.16
C ASN A 74 2.56 -1.60 -10.39
N HIS A 75 2.31 -2.00 -9.14
CA HIS A 75 3.28 -2.74 -8.33
C HIS A 75 3.76 -4.01 -9.03
N HIS A 76 2.85 -4.86 -9.51
CA HIS A 76 3.23 -6.10 -10.20
C HIS A 76 3.92 -5.86 -11.54
N ALA A 77 3.58 -4.77 -12.26
CA ALA A 77 4.28 -4.42 -13.49
C ALA A 77 5.70 -3.87 -13.23
N PHE A 78 5.94 -3.24 -12.07
CA PHE A 78 7.21 -2.60 -11.71
C PHE A 78 7.58 -2.88 -10.24
N GLU A 79 7.80 -4.14 -9.89
CA GLU A 79 8.05 -4.59 -8.51
C GLU A 79 9.26 -3.92 -7.82
N TYR A 80 10.21 -3.42 -8.62
CA TYR A 80 11.38 -2.69 -8.13
C TYR A 80 11.08 -1.21 -7.80
N SER A 81 9.92 -0.69 -8.20
CA SER A 81 9.55 0.71 -8.03
C SER A 81 9.20 1.02 -6.58
N ALA A 82 9.73 2.11 -6.06
CA ALA A 82 9.28 2.67 -4.79
C ALA A 82 7.87 3.29 -4.86
N ALA A 83 7.41 3.61 -6.07
CA ALA A 83 6.07 4.15 -6.32
C ALA A 83 5.13 3.05 -6.81
N HIS A 84 4.00 2.87 -6.13
CA HIS A 84 2.86 2.13 -6.65
C HIS A 84 1.96 3.05 -7.49
N GLY A 85 1.79 4.31 -7.10
CA GLY A 85 1.13 5.33 -7.93
C GLY A 85 2.04 5.81 -9.07
N LEU A 86 1.67 5.53 -10.33
CA LEU A 86 2.47 5.88 -11.51
C LEU A 86 1.83 6.98 -12.38
N GLU A 87 0.58 7.34 -12.10
CA GLU A 87 -0.11 8.47 -12.72
C GLU A 87 -0.24 9.63 -11.71
N TRP A 88 -0.29 10.88 -12.19
CA TRP A 88 -0.31 12.06 -11.33
C TRP A 88 -1.49 12.11 -10.33
N TRP A 89 -2.60 11.45 -10.66
CA TRP A 89 -3.82 11.39 -9.83
C TRP A 89 -3.84 10.17 -8.88
N GLN A 90 -2.87 9.26 -9.00
CA GLN A 90 -2.77 8.08 -8.15
C GLN A 90 -2.11 8.45 -6.82
N VAL A 91 -2.94 8.69 -5.81
CA VAL A 91 -2.49 9.02 -4.45
C VAL A 91 -1.79 7.81 -3.82
N ASP A 92 -0.54 8.01 -3.41
CA ASP A 92 0.32 6.97 -2.83
C ASP A 92 1.06 7.54 -1.62
N PHE A 93 0.46 7.40 -0.44
CA PHE A 93 1.00 7.99 0.80
C PHE A 93 2.32 7.34 1.21
N SER A 94 2.50 6.04 0.97
CA SER A 94 3.74 5.32 1.23
C SER A 94 4.88 5.88 0.38
N TYR A 95 4.65 6.09 -0.92
CA TYR A 95 5.65 6.70 -1.80
C TYR A 95 5.93 8.17 -1.44
N TYR A 96 4.92 8.94 -1.00
CA TYR A 96 5.15 10.31 -0.54
C TYR A 96 6.04 10.34 0.70
N LEU A 97 5.86 9.41 1.64
CA LEU A 97 6.75 9.25 2.78
C LEU A 97 8.18 8.92 2.34
N ILE A 98 8.34 7.98 1.40
CA ILE A 98 9.67 7.64 0.83
C ILE A 98 10.31 8.88 0.19
N CYS A 99 9.57 9.67 -0.59
CA CYS A 99 10.09 10.90 -1.17
C CYS A 99 10.49 11.94 -0.10
N CYS A 100 9.74 12.04 1.00
CA CYS A 100 10.14 12.90 2.11
C CYS A 100 11.44 12.42 2.76
N LEU A 101 11.57 11.11 3.00
CA LEU A 101 12.78 10.49 3.54
C LEU A 101 13.98 10.68 2.61
N GLU A 102 13.79 10.54 1.30
CA GLU A 102 14.82 10.79 0.28
C GLU A 102 15.30 12.23 0.30
N ARG A 103 14.38 13.20 0.41
CA ARG A 103 14.71 14.63 0.49
C ARG A 103 15.54 15.01 1.72
N VAL A 104 15.30 14.34 2.85
CA VAL A 104 16.07 14.58 4.09
C VAL A 104 17.30 13.69 4.22
N GLY A 105 17.63 12.89 3.18
CA GLY A 105 18.80 12.02 3.16
C GLY A 105 18.68 10.75 4.01
N LEU A 106 17.48 10.40 4.46
CA LEU A 106 17.20 9.17 5.22
C LEU A 106 16.91 7.96 4.32
N ALA A 107 16.59 8.21 3.04
CA ALA A 107 16.53 7.19 2.00
C ALA A 107 17.41 7.60 0.82
N TRP A 108 17.99 6.63 0.13
CA TRP A 108 18.82 6.84 -1.05
C TRP A 108 18.59 5.71 -2.07
N ASP A 109 19.03 5.90 -3.31
CA ASP A 109 18.82 4.97 -4.43
C ASP A 109 17.33 4.59 -4.66
N VAL A 110 16.42 5.56 -4.50
CA VAL A 110 14.98 5.33 -4.66
C VAL A 110 14.65 5.11 -6.14
N ARG A 111 14.33 3.86 -6.47
CA ARG A 111 14.05 3.42 -7.85
C ARG A 111 12.63 3.77 -8.28
N ARG A 112 12.51 4.21 -9.53
CA ARG A 112 11.25 4.56 -10.22
C ARG A 112 11.32 4.03 -11.65
N PRO A 113 10.21 3.58 -12.24
CA PRO A 113 10.22 3.15 -13.62
C PRO A 113 10.46 4.35 -14.54
N SER A 114 11.22 4.15 -15.61
CA SER A 114 11.37 5.16 -16.65
C SER A 114 10.10 5.25 -17.50
N LEU A 115 9.86 6.41 -18.13
CA LEU A 115 8.74 6.59 -19.05
C LEU A 115 8.77 5.55 -20.19
N ALA A 116 9.96 5.19 -20.67
CA ALA A 116 10.14 4.15 -21.68
C ALA A 116 9.70 2.76 -21.16
N ALA A 117 10.07 2.42 -19.91
CA ALA A 117 9.64 1.16 -19.29
C ALA A 117 8.13 1.12 -19.06
N MET A 118 7.53 2.24 -18.64
CA MET A 118 6.09 2.41 -18.49
C MET A 118 5.37 2.22 -19.82
N ALA A 119 5.83 2.90 -20.88
CA ALA A 119 5.28 2.79 -22.21
C ALA A 119 5.37 1.35 -22.76
N ALA A 120 6.51 0.68 -22.57
CA ALA A 120 6.74 -0.68 -23.05
C ALA A 120 5.79 -1.72 -22.44
N LYS A 121 5.37 -1.53 -21.18
CA LYS A 121 4.41 -2.43 -20.50
C LYS A 121 2.96 -1.93 -20.57
N ARG A 122 2.69 -0.76 -21.15
CA ARG A 122 1.34 -0.17 -21.17
C ARG A 122 0.42 -1.08 -22.00
N ARG A 123 -0.72 -1.47 -21.41
CA ARG A 123 -1.77 -2.18 -22.14
C ARG A 123 -2.57 -1.20 -23.00
N PRO A 124 -3.11 -1.65 -24.14
CA PRO A 124 -4.03 -0.85 -24.94
C PRO A 124 -5.20 -0.40 -24.07
N ALA A 125 -5.69 0.82 -24.30
CA ALA A 125 -6.98 1.23 -23.73
C ALA A 125 -8.05 0.26 -24.24
N VAL A 126 -8.84 -0.29 -23.33
CA VAL A 126 -9.99 -1.15 -23.62
C VAL A 126 -11.24 -0.29 -23.61
#